data_AF-A0A7S1I0S1-F1
#
_entry.id   AF-A0A7S1I0S1-F1
#
_cell.length_a   1.000
_cell.length_b   1.000
_cell.length_c   1.000
_cell.angle_alpha   90.00
_cell.angle_beta   90.00
_cell.angle_gamma   90.00
#
_symmetry.space_group_name_H-M   'P 1'
#
loop_
_entity.id
_entity.type
_entity.pdbx_description
1 polymer ?
#
loop_
_entity_poly.entity_id
_entity_poly.type
_entity_poly.pdbx_seq_one_letter_code
_entity_poly.pdbx_strand_id
1 'polypeptide(L)'
;VSPKWMAPNAWGLYHRYRHVLRTICVFTILTLAYVLHTLSRNVEEDNRCHMTYLLPFFKPVQVDVDTNLHLKKYQLYEYVELTAPSEPKPTNSAQPVLYVPGHAGCKKQVRSLAGHASRAFRDYPIGLHFYTIDFLEELSATHARLVLDQALFLNYCLRAILKLYPAGTSLIVLAHSMGGIVSRAAPFMRNYPLRAISVLLTLSSPHLGLPLTPDRSMVQFLRRINSAW
;
A
#
# COMPACT_ATOMS: atom_id res chain seq x y z
N VAL A 1 24.13 -63.98 -16.89
CA VAL A 1 23.77 -65.35 -16.46
C VAL A 1 22.49 -65.25 -15.65
N SER A 2 21.36 -65.75 -16.18
CA SER A 2 20.08 -65.74 -15.47
C SER A 2 20.09 -66.82 -14.37
N PRO A 3 19.62 -66.55 -13.14
CA PRO A 3 19.41 -67.57 -12.12
C PRO A 3 18.39 -68.59 -12.63
N LYS A 4 18.71 -69.90 -12.51
CA LYS A 4 17.87 -71.00 -13.00
C LYS A 4 16.48 -71.13 -12.33
N TRP A 5 16.16 -70.29 -11.35
CA TRP A 5 14.94 -70.37 -10.53
C TRP A 5 13.89 -69.28 -10.85
N MET A 6 14.14 -68.39 -11.80
CA MET A 6 13.18 -67.32 -12.17
C MET A 6 12.49 -67.60 -13.51
N ALA A 7 11.17 -67.43 -13.56
CA ALA A 7 10.39 -67.54 -14.79
C ALA A 7 10.89 -66.56 -15.86
N PRO A 8 10.91 -66.92 -17.17
CA PRO A 8 11.48 -66.10 -18.25
C PRO A 8 10.92 -64.66 -18.30
N ASN A 9 9.65 -64.49 -17.96
CA ASN A 9 8.94 -63.20 -17.99
C ASN A 9 9.32 -62.30 -16.80
N ALA A 10 9.79 -62.89 -15.68
CA ALA A 10 10.16 -62.17 -14.46
C ALA A 10 11.56 -61.54 -14.55
N TRP A 11 12.47 -62.14 -15.33
CA TRP A 11 13.83 -61.64 -15.53
C TRP A 11 13.86 -60.33 -16.36
N GLY A 12 13.06 -60.28 -17.44
CA GLY A 12 12.90 -59.07 -18.26
C GLY A 12 12.21 -57.94 -17.50
N LEU A 13 11.22 -58.26 -16.67
CA LEU A 13 10.56 -57.31 -15.78
C LEU A 13 11.54 -56.75 -14.74
N TYR A 14 12.32 -57.60 -14.08
CA TYR A 14 13.33 -57.21 -13.09
C TYR A 14 14.38 -56.26 -13.69
N HIS A 15 14.88 -56.55 -14.89
CA HIS A 15 15.80 -55.65 -15.58
C HIS A 15 15.15 -54.31 -15.92
N ARG A 16 13.91 -54.30 -16.45
CA ARG A 16 13.17 -53.04 -16.72
C ARG A 16 12.95 -52.22 -15.45
N TYR A 17 12.47 -52.81 -14.35
CA TYR A 17 12.28 -52.12 -13.08
C TYR A 17 13.60 -51.61 -12.50
N ARG A 18 14.69 -52.39 -12.60
CA ARG A 18 16.03 -51.96 -12.17
C ARG A 18 16.54 -50.76 -12.95
N HIS A 19 16.29 -50.68 -14.27
CA HIS A 19 16.65 -49.51 -15.07
C HIS A 19 15.80 -48.29 -14.70
N VAL A 20 14.49 -48.47 -14.51
CA VAL A 20 13.57 -47.39 -14.08
C VAL A 20 13.92 -46.85 -12.69
N LEU A 21 14.20 -47.73 -11.72
CA LEU A 21 14.64 -47.35 -10.37
C LEU A 21 15.95 -46.57 -10.41
N ARG A 22 16.92 -46.99 -11.23
CA ARG A 22 18.19 -46.26 -11.40
C ARG A 22 17.97 -44.88 -12.01
N THR A 23 17.11 -44.74 -13.01
CA THR A 23 16.81 -43.43 -13.60
C THR A 23 16.13 -42.50 -12.61
N ILE A 24 15.22 -43.02 -11.77
CA ILE A 24 14.57 -42.24 -10.71
C ILE A 24 15.59 -41.78 -9.67
N CYS A 25 16.45 -42.67 -9.18
CA CYS A 25 17.49 -42.31 -8.20
C CYS A 25 18.48 -41.29 -8.74
N VAL A 26 18.91 -41.41 -10.00
CA VAL A 26 19.81 -40.42 -10.62
C VAL A 26 19.11 -39.07 -10.73
N PHE A 27 17.86 -39.04 -11.18
CA PHE A 27 17.10 -37.80 -11.29
C PHE A 27 16.89 -37.13 -9.92
N THR A 28 16.53 -37.88 -8.88
CA THR A 28 16.34 -37.32 -7.53
C THR A 28 17.63 -36.78 -6.95
N ILE A 29 18.77 -37.46 -7.16
CA ILE A 29 20.09 -36.96 -6.73
C ILE A 29 20.45 -35.67 -7.48
N LEU A 30 20.22 -35.62 -8.79
CA LEU A 30 20.50 -34.42 -9.59
C LEU A 30 19.61 -33.24 -9.18
N THR A 31 18.32 -33.47 -8.94
CA THR A 31 17.42 -32.41 -8.45
C THR A 31 17.82 -31.94 -7.07
N LEU A 32 18.20 -32.85 -6.17
CA LEU A 32 18.65 -32.49 -4.83
C LEU A 32 19.96 -31.69 -4.89
N ALA A 33 20.92 -32.11 -5.72
CA ALA A 33 22.17 -31.40 -5.94
C ALA A 33 21.93 -30.00 -6.53
N TYR A 34 21.00 -29.87 -7.49
CA TYR A 34 20.62 -28.57 -8.06
C TYR A 34 19.97 -27.65 -7.02
N VAL A 35 19.06 -28.18 -6.20
CA VAL A 35 18.43 -27.43 -5.11
C VAL A 35 19.48 -26.99 -4.08
N LEU A 36 20.36 -27.89 -3.65
CA LEU A 36 21.44 -27.56 -2.70
C LEU A 36 22.41 -26.53 -3.29
N HIS A 37 22.77 -26.66 -4.57
CA HIS A 37 23.60 -25.68 -5.26
C HIS A 37 22.94 -24.30 -5.31
N THR A 38 21.64 -24.26 -5.63
CA THR A 38 20.84 -23.04 -5.67
C THR A 38 20.73 -22.41 -4.28
N LEU A 39 20.46 -23.21 -3.25
CA LEU A 39 20.39 -22.75 -1.87
C LEU A 39 21.75 -22.24 -1.37
N SER A 40 22.86 -22.88 -1.73
CA SER A 40 24.21 -22.42 -1.35
C SER A 40 24.61 -21.10 -2.03
N ARG A 41 24.05 -20.79 -3.21
CA ARG A 41 24.36 -19.58 -3.98
C ARG A 41 23.43 -18.41 -3.63
N ASN A 42 22.19 -18.68 -3.22
CA ASN A 42 21.17 -17.67 -3.00
C ASN A 42 21.04 -17.20 -1.54
N VAL A 43 21.89 -17.68 -0.62
CA VAL A 43 21.85 -17.30 0.82
C VAL A 43 22.82 -16.16 1.15
N GLU A 44 23.69 -15.75 0.22
CA GLU A 44 24.66 -14.64 0.41
C GLU A 44 24.26 -13.36 -0.33
N GLU A 45 23.00 -12.92 -0.22
CA GLU A 45 22.76 -11.48 -0.33
C GLU A 45 22.93 -10.89 1.06
N ASP A 46 23.99 -10.11 1.25
CA ASP A 46 24.15 -9.28 2.46
C ASP A 46 22.84 -8.54 2.70
N ASN A 47 22.29 -8.64 3.91
CA ASN A 47 21.10 -7.90 4.28
C ASN A 47 21.40 -6.39 4.25
N ARG A 48 21.18 -5.76 3.08
CA ARG A 48 21.29 -4.31 2.88
C ARG A 48 20.13 -3.53 3.51
N CYS A 49 19.21 -4.20 4.23
CA CYS A 49 18.17 -3.52 4.98
C CYS A 49 18.79 -2.79 6.16
N HIS A 50 19.17 -1.54 5.94
CA HIS A 50 19.55 -0.65 7.02
C HIS A 50 18.31 -0.21 7.80
N MET A 51 18.40 -0.23 9.13
CA MET A 51 17.36 0.35 9.96
C MET A 51 17.19 1.83 9.65
N THR A 52 15.97 2.22 9.28
CA THR A 52 15.65 3.63 9.08
C THR A 52 15.29 4.27 10.42
N TYR A 53 16.16 5.16 10.89
CA TYR A 53 15.86 6.01 12.03
C TYR A 53 15.18 7.30 11.55
N LEU A 54 13.96 7.52 12.06
CA LEU A 54 13.08 8.64 11.75
C LEU A 54 12.58 9.26 13.06
N LEU A 55 12.49 10.58 13.11
CA LEU A 55 11.96 11.34 14.23
C LEU A 55 10.74 12.14 13.76
N PRO A 56 9.59 11.47 13.55
CA PRO A 56 8.40 12.10 13.01
C PRO A 56 7.69 12.95 14.06
N PHE A 57 7.24 14.12 13.63
CA PHE A 57 6.31 14.97 14.36
C PHE A 57 5.04 15.16 13.51
N PHE A 58 3.87 14.95 14.12
CA PHE A 58 2.59 15.09 13.45
C PHE A 58 1.91 16.36 13.97
N LYS A 59 2.01 17.44 13.19
CA LYS A 59 1.45 18.74 13.55
C LYS A 59 -0.03 18.80 13.13
N PRO A 60 -0.99 19.01 14.05
CA PRO A 60 -2.40 19.11 13.68
C PRO A 60 -2.64 20.28 12.73
N VAL A 61 -3.43 20.05 11.68
CA VAL A 61 -3.91 21.07 10.75
C VAL A 61 -5.40 21.28 10.99
N GLN A 62 -5.83 22.53 11.11
CA GLN A 62 -7.24 22.85 11.33
C GLN A 62 -8.07 22.50 10.09
N VAL A 63 -9.16 21.77 10.31
CA VAL A 63 -10.11 21.37 9.28
C VAL A 63 -11.50 21.81 9.71
N ASP A 64 -12.11 22.68 8.91
CA ASP A 64 -13.52 23.05 9.09
C ASP A 64 -14.40 22.04 8.35
N VAL A 65 -15.30 21.38 9.09
CA VAL A 65 -16.21 20.34 8.58
C VAL A 65 -17.63 20.88 8.35
N ASP A 66 -17.80 22.20 8.33
CA ASP A 66 -19.08 22.89 8.17
C ASP A 66 -20.15 22.33 9.13
N THR A 67 -21.29 21.86 8.58
CA THR A 67 -22.41 21.26 9.31
C THR A 67 -22.23 19.77 9.62
N ASN A 68 -21.19 19.11 9.11
CA ASN A 68 -20.95 17.67 9.28
C ASN A 68 -20.23 17.37 10.60
N LEU A 69 -20.83 17.75 11.73
CA LEU A 69 -20.22 17.69 13.06
C LEU A 69 -19.73 16.29 13.47
N HIS A 70 -20.37 15.23 12.98
CA HIS A 70 -19.96 13.84 13.23
C HIS A 70 -18.55 13.51 12.70
N LEU A 71 -18.01 14.31 11.77
CA LEU A 71 -16.66 14.14 11.22
C LEU A 71 -15.57 14.81 12.07
N LYS A 72 -15.92 15.62 13.08
CA LYS A 72 -14.94 16.28 13.98
C LYS A 72 -14.04 15.30 14.76
N LYS A 73 -14.41 14.01 14.77
CA LYS A 73 -13.61 12.93 15.34
C LYS A 73 -12.33 12.66 14.54
N TYR A 74 -12.32 12.94 13.24
CA TYR A 74 -11.14 12.76 12.40
C TYR A 74 -10.25 14.00 12.43
N GLN A 75 -8.97 13.81 12.10
CA GLN A 75 -7.99 14.90 12.17
C GLN A 75 -7.01 14.83 11.00
N LEU A 76 -6.67 16.00 10.44
CA LEU A 76 -5.58 16.15 9.48
C LEU A 76 -4.29 16.52 10.23
N TYR A 77 -3.18 15.93 9.80
CA TYR A 77 -1.84 16.24 10.29
C TYR A 77 -0.89 16.56 9.15
N GLU A 78 0.00 17.52 9.37
CA GLU A 78 1.23 17.70 8.61
C GLU A 78 2.31 16.79 9.23
N TYR A 79 3.02 16.05 8.37
CA TYR A 79 4.17 15.25 8.75
C TYR A 79 5.44 16.11 8.68
N VAL A 80 6.16 16.21 9.79
CA VAL A 80 7.42 16.94 9.90
C VAL A 80 8.50 15.99 10.39
N GLU A 81 9.65 15.96 9.69
CA GLU A 81 10.82 15.18 10.10
C GLU A 81 11.79 16.08 10.89
N LEU A 82 11.92 15.86 12.20
CA LEU A 82 12.70 16.75 13.08
C LEU A 82 14.23 16.63 12.90
N THR A 83 14.71 15.60 12.21
CA THR A 83 16.14 15.37 11.97
C THR A 83 16.71 16.15 10.77
N ALA A 84 15.90 16.94 10.07
CA ALA A 84 16.36 17.77 8.96
C ALA A 84 16.87 19.12 9.50
N PRO A 85 18.19 19.42 9.42
CA PRO A 85 18.74 20.70 9.90
C PRO A 85 18.35 21.90 9.03
N SER A 86 17.69 21.68 7.90
CA SER A 86 17.21 22.71 6.99
C SER A 86 15.73 23.00 7.24
N GLU A 87 15.37 24.28 7.29
CA GLU A 87 13.98 24.74 7.23
C GLU A 87 13.25 24.06 6.05
N PRO A 88 11.99 23.62 6.23
CA PRO A 88 11.18 23.08 5.15
C PRO A 88 11.07 24.10 4.00
N LYS A 89 10.93 23.61 2.78
CA LYS A 89 10.80 24.49 1.62
C LYS A 89 9.59 25.41 1.77
N PRO A 90 9.66 26.65 1.27
CA PRO A 90 8.48 27.49 1.25
C PRO A 90 7.37 26.80 0.46
N THR A 91 6.12 26.97 0.87
CA THR A 91 4.95 26.34 0.24
C THR A 91 4.87 26.58 -1.26
N ASN A 92 5.37 27.73 -1.73
CA ASN A 92 5.41 28.08 -3.15
C ASN A 92 6.37 27.21 -3.99
N SER A 93 7.28 26.48 -3.35
CA SER A 93 8.26 25.58 -3.97
C SER A 93 8.11 24.14 -3.47
N ALA A 94 6.92 23.78 -3.00
CA ALA A 94 6.62 22.45 -2.48
C ALA A 94 5.33 21.88 -3.09
N GLN A 95 5.37 20.60 -3.42
CA GLN A 95 4.22 19.83 -3.86
C GLN A 95 3.54 19.18 -2.64
N PRO A 96 2.28 19.52 -2.33
CA PRO A 96 1.55 18.85 -1.26
C PRO A 96 1.23 17.40 -1.64
N VAL A 97 1.50 16.50 -0.70
CA VAL A 97 1.24 15.06 -0.77
C VAL A 97 0.37 14.66 0.40
N LEU A 98 -0.82 14.12 0.14
CA LEU A 98 -1.74 13.67 1.19
C LEU A 98 -1.78 12.14 1.25
N TYR A 99 -1.41 11.59 2.40
CA TYR A 99 -1.56 10.18 2.70
C TYR A 99 -2.93 9.86 3.30
N VAL A 100 -3.61 8.87 2.73
CA VAL A 100 -4.93 8.40 3.16
C VAL A 100 -4.79 6.96 3.67
N PRO A 101 -4.90 6.73 4.99
CA PRO A 101 -4.75 5.39 5.55
C PRO A 101 -5.95 4.50 5.19
N GLY A 102 -5.75 3.20 5.35
CA GLY A 102 -6.75 2.18 5.06
C GLY A 102 -7.52 1.70 6.29
N HIS A 103 -8.08 0.51 6.15
CA HIS A 103 -8.82 -0.20 7.20
C HIS A 103 -7.94 -0.37 8.46
N ALA A 104 -8.46 0.04 9.62
CA ALA A 104 -7.71 0.02 10.88
C ALA A 104 -6.34 0.73 10.81
N GLY A 105 -6.19 1.66 9.86
CA GLY A 105 -4.96 2.38 9.64
C GLY A 105 -4.89 3.66 10.45
N CYS A 106 -3.71 3.96 10.98
CA CYS A 106 -3.43 5.22 11.66
C CYS A 106 -2.53 6.13 10.83
N LYS A 107 -2.54 7.43 11.18
CA LYS A 107 -1.69 8.46 10.55
C LYS A 107 -0.21 8.11 10.45
N LYS A 108 0.30 7.27 11.37
CA LYS A 108 1.71 6.88 11.47
C LYS A 108 2.17 5.98 10.32
N GLN A 109 1.25 5.36 9.56
CA GLN A 109 1.59 4.51 8.42
C GLN A 109 2.38 5.27 7.34
N VAL A 110 2.22 6.60 7.25
CA VAL A 110 2.97 7.42 6.29
C VAL A 110 4.45 7.54 6.64
N ARG A 111 4.86 7.27 7.90
CA ARG A 111 6.15 7.68 8.46
C ARG A 111 7.34 7.32 7.59
N SER A 112 7.48 6.04 7.23
CA SER A 112 8.63 5.58 6.46
C SER A 112 8.65 6.17 5.06
N LEU A 113 7.48 6.32 4.43
CA LEU A 113 7.35 6.87 3.10
C LEU A 113 7.67 8.36 3.06
N ALA A 114 7.01 9.15 3.93
CA ALA A 114 7.24 10.58 4.02
C ALA A 114 8.68 10.91 4.44
N GLY A 115 9.20 10.22 5.46
CA GLY A 115 10.56 10.42 5.94
C GLY A 115 11.62 10.21 4.86
N HIS A 116 11.53 9.13 4.08
CA HIS A 116 12.46 8.89 2.97
C HIS A 116 12.24 9.83 1.80
N ALA A 117 10.99 10.06 1.40
CA ALA A 117 10.69 10.91 0.25
C ALA A 117 11.09 12.37 0.51
N SER A 118 10.78 12.93 1.68
CA SER A 118 11.22 14.28 2.05
C SER A 118 12.75 14.41 2.13
N ARG A 119 13.47 13.35 2.51
CA ARG A 119 14.94 13.33 2.46
C ARG A 119 15.47 13.25 1.03
N ALA A 120 14.89 12.39 0.19
CA ALA A 120 15.31 12.19 -1.19
C ALA A 120 15.07 13.43 -2.08
N PHE A 121 13.98 14.16 -1.82
CA PHE A 121 13.61 15.38 -2.56
C PHE A 121 14.15 16.67 -1.92
N ARG A 122 15.03 16.56 -0.90
CA ARG A 122 15.56 17.73 -0.18
C ARG A 122 16.30 18.69 -1.11
N ASP A 123 17.20 18.15 -1.93
CA ASP A 123 18.10 18.94 -2.78
C ASP A 123 17.50 19.24 -4.16
N TYR A 124 16.30 18.74 -4.45
CA TYR A 124 15.58 19.01 -5.70
C TYR A 124 14.86 20.35 -5.62
N PRO A 125 14.68 21.11 -6.72
CA PRO A 125 14.01 22.41 -6.72
C PRO A 125 12.61 22.41 -6.07
N ILE A 126 11.86 21.33 -6.26
CA ILE A 126 10.53 21.12 -5.68
C ILE A 126 10.64 20.14 -4.51
N GLY A 127 10.23 20.59 -3.32
CA GLY A 127 10.13 19.73 -2.13
C GLY A 127 8.80 19.00 -2.06
N LEU A 128 8.71 18.01 -1.18
CA LEU A 128 7.46 17.29 -0.88
C LEU A 128 7.00 17.60 0.54
N HIS A 129 5.79 18.14 0.66
CA HIS A 129 5.14 18.37 1.95
C HIS A 129 4.10 17.30 2.20
N PHE A 130 4.35 16.46 3.20
CA PHE A 130 3.48 15.35 3.52
C PHE A 130 2.42 15.74 4.53
N TYR A 131 1.19 15.35 4.23
CA TYR A 131 0.04 15.38 5.11
C TYR A 131 -0.49 13.96 5.28
N THR A 132 -1.21 13.71 6.36
CA THR A 132 -1.82 12.42 6.64
C THR A 132 -3.11 12.61 7.43
N ILE A 133 -4.09 11.75 7.16
CA ILE A 133 -5.37 11.76 7.85
C ILE A 133 -5.34 10.72 8.98
N ASP A 134 -5.96 11.05 10.11
CA ASP A 134 -6.30 10.10 11.15
C ASP A 134 -7.80 9.82 11.14
N PHE A 135 -8.16 8.61 10.68
CA PHE A 135 -9.53 8.11 10.70
C PHE A 135 -9.87 7.32 11.97
N LEU A 136 -9.10 7.50 13.05
CA LEU A 136 -9.28 6.79 14.33
C LEU A 136 -9.26 5.26 14.19
N GLU A 137 -8.48 4.75 13.23
CA GLU A 137 -8.34 3.31 12.98
C GLU A 137 -9.69 2.60 12.75
N GLU A 138 -10.65 3.32 12.16
CA GLU A 138 -11.97 2.74 11.89
C GLU A 138 -11.93 1.59 10.87
N LEU A 139 -12.86 0.65 11.06
CA LEU A 139 -12.95 -0.57 10.29
C LEU A 139 -13.63 -0.35 8.93
N SER A 140 -13.05 0.49 8.08
CA SER A 140 -13.66 0.96 6.82
C SER A 140 -14.05 -0.14 5.83
N ALA A 141 -13.37 -1.29 5.83
CA ALA A 141 -13.75 -2.46 5.02
C ALA A 141 -15.08 -3.12 5.42
N THR A 142 -15.63 -2.81 6.59
CA THR A 142 -16.83 -3.49 7.12
C THR A 142 -18.15 -2.88 6.67
N HIS A 143 -18.18 -1.56 6.43
CA HIS A 143 -19.43 -0.83 6.13
C HIS A 143 -19.20 0.33 5.16
N ALA A 144 -20.03 0.42 4.11
CA ALA A 144 -19.89 1.46 3.09
C ALA A 144 -20.05 2.88 3.64
N ARG A 145 -20.86 3.04 4.70
CA ARG A 145 -21.09 4.35 5.35
C ARG A 145 -19.80 4.96 5.89
N LEU A 146 -18.91 4.15 6.49
CA LEU A 146 -17.63 4.62 6.98
C LEU A 146 -16.76 5.16 5.84
N VAL A 147 -16.74 4.47 4.70
CA VAL A 147 -15.99 4.92 3.52
C VAL A 147 -16.53 6.25 2.98
N LEU A 148 -17.86 6.43 2.97
CA LEU A 148 -18.50 7.69 2.58
C LEU A 148 -18.16 8.84 3.53
N ASP A 149 -18.23 8.61 4.85
CA ASP A 149 -17.88 9.61 5.85
C ASP A 149 -16.38 9.98 5.75
N GLN A 150 -15.50 9.00 5.54
CA GLN A 150 -14.07 9.21 5.32
C GLN A 150 -13.80 9.98 4.01
N ALA A 151 -14.55 9.70 2.94
CA ALA A 151 -14.43 10.42 1.67
C ALA A 151 -14.91 11.88 1.78
N LEU A 152 -15.98 12.09 2.55
CA LEU A 152 -16.48 13.44 2.85
C LEU A 152 -15.45 14.24 3.65
N PHE A 153 -14.82 13.62 4.65
CA PHE A 153 -13.74 14.24 5.43
C PHE A 153 -12.47 14.49 4.61
N LEU A 154 -12.08 13.55 3.74
CA LEU A 154 -10.97 13.72 2.82
C LEU A 154 -11.12 15.01 2.00
N ASN A 155 -12.32 15.32 1.51
CA ASN A 155 -12.56 16.58 0.78
C ASN A 155 -12.38 17.83 1.64
N TYR A 156 -12.73 17.78 2.92
CA TYR A 156 -12.43 18.86 3.86
C TYR A 156 -10.91 19.03 4.05
N CYS A 157 -10.17 17.92 4.15
CA CYS A 157 -8.71 17.95 4.19
C CYS A 157 -8.09 18.53 2.91
N LEU A 158 -8.56 18.12 1.73
CA LEU A 158 -8.09 18.66 0.45
C LEU A 158 -8.24 20.18 0.41
N ARG A 159 -9.41 20.71 0.81
CA ARG A 159 -9.65 22.17 0.89
C ARG A 159 -8.73 22.84 1.90
N ALA A 160 -8.57 22.25 3.08
CA ALA A 160 -7.71 22.80 4.13
C ALA A 160 -6.25 22.91 3.67
N ILE A 161 -5.73 21.87 3.00
CA ILE A 161 -4.38 21.88 2.44
C ILE A 161 -4.29 22.92 1.32
N LEU A 162 -5.18 22.92 0.34
CA LEU A 162 -5.13 23.85 -0.79
C LEU A 162 -5.12 25.32 -0.37
N LYS A 163 -5.75 25.69 0.75
CA LYS A 163 -5.71 27.05 1.30
C LYS A 163 -4.30 27.49 1.75
N LEU A 164 -3.38 26.56 1.99
CA LEU A 164 -2.00 26.83 2.40
C LEU A 164 -1.04 27.05 1.22
N TYR A 165 -1.49 26.78 -0.01
CA TYR A 165 -0.66 26.80 -1.22
C TYR A 165 -1.17 27.84 -2.23
N PRO A 166 -0.32 28.26 -3.19
CA PRO A 166 -0.74 29.16 -4.26
C PRO A 166 -1.96 28.64 -5.04
N ALA A 167 -2.76 29.57 -5.56
CA ALA A 167 -3.89 29.23 -6.42
C ALA A 167 -3.45 28.40 -7.64
N GLY A 168 -4.23 27.38 -8.00
CA GLY A 168 -3.91 26.45 -9.08
C GLY A 168 -3.07 25.24 -8.65
N THR A 169 -2.62 25.17 -7.40
CA THR A 169 -1.98 23.97 -6.84
C THR A 169 -2.97 22.80 -6.82
N SER A 170 -2.47 21.60 -7.12
CA SER A 170 -3.19 20.34 -6.96
C SER A 170 -2.38 19.40 -6.07
N LEU A 171 -3.02 18.38 -5.49
CA LEU A 171 -2.39 17.43 -4.57
C LEU A 171 -2.07 16.11 -5.26
N ILE A 172 -0.98 15.51 -4.81
CA ILE A 172 -0.73 14.08 -4.97
C ILE A 172 -1.38 13.37 -3.78
N VAL A 173 -2.22 12.38 -4.04
CA VAL A 173 -2.84 11.54 -3.01
C VAL A 173 -2.20 10.16 -3.03
N LEU A 174 -1.65 9.75 -1.89
CA LEU A 174 -1.09 8.42 -1.66
C LEU A 174 -2.05 7.64 -0.76
N ALA A 175 -2.69 6.62 -1.30
CA ALA A 175 -3.81 5.98 -0.64
C ALA A 175 -3.52 4.51 -0.40
N HIS A 176 -3.58 4.04 0.85
CA HIS A 176 -3.25 2.66 1.20
C HIS A 176 -4.50 1.83 1.48
N SER A 177 -4.57 0.62 0.92
CA SER A 177 -5.66 -0.33 1.13
C SER A 177 -7.03 0.33 0.88
N MET A 178 -7.94 0.32 1.86
CA MET A 178 -9.24 0.99 1.77
C MET A 178 -9.15 2.51 1.57
N GLY A 179 -8.04 3.15 1.92
CA GLY A 179 -7.81 4.56 1.64
C GLY A 179 -7.87 4.88 0.15
N GLY A 180 -7.51 3.92 -0.71
CA GLY A 180 -7.67 4.06 -2.17
C GLY A 180 -9.12 4.05 -2.61
N ILE A 181 -9.98 3.27 -1.94
CA ILE A 181 -11.43 3.29 -2.19
C ILE A 181 -12.04 4.60 -1.68
N VAL A 182 -11.64 5.07 -0.50
CA VAL A 182 -12.00 6.39 0.05
C VAL A 182 -11.63 7.50 -0.93
N SER A 183 -10.41 7.47 -1.46
CA SER A 183 -9.90 8.47 -2.40
C SER A 183 -10.61 8.45 -3.75
N ARG A 184 -11.02 7.27 -4.23
CA ARG A 184 -11.86 7.14 -5.43
C ARG A 184 -13.31 7.59 -5.19
N ALA A 185 -13.80 7.52 -3.96
CA ALA A 185 -15.13 8.00 -3.61
C ALA A 185 -15.20 9.54 -3.51
N ALA A 186 -14.10 10.19 -3.10
CA ALA A 186 -14.03 11.62 -2.84
C ALA A 186 -14.60 12.53 -3.96
N PRO A 187 -14.28 12.32 -5.26
CA PRO A 187 -14.84 13.13 -6.35
C PRO A 187 -16.37 13.08 -6.50
N PHE A 188 -17.01 12.03 -5.99
CA PHE A 188 -18.47 11.87 -6.04
C PHE A 188 -19.19 12.45 -4.83
N MET A 189 -18.45 12.93 -3.83
CA MET A 189 -19.03 13.60 -2.68
C MET A 189 -19.34 15.07 -3.02
N ARG A 190 -20.44 15.59 -2.47
CA ARG A 190 -20.96 16.94 -2.79
C ARG A 190 -19.98 18.08 -2.48
N ASN A 191 -19.00 17.85 -1.61
CA ASN A 191 -18.02 18.84 -1.17
C ASN A 191 -16.65 18.71 -1.88
N TYR A 192 -16.54 17.98 -3.00
CA TYR A 192 -15.27 17.83 -3.69
C TYR A 192 -14.71 19.18 -4.17
N PRO A 193 -13.49 19.58 -3.76
CA PRO A 193 -12.83 20.75 -4.33
C PRO A 193 -12.43 20.50 -5.79
N LEU A 194 -12.81 21.41 -6.68
CA LEU A 194 -12.57 21.27 -8.12
C LEU A 194 -11.08 21.12 -8.43
N ARG A 195 -10.73 20.10 -9.24
CA ARG A 195 -9.36 19.81 -9.71
C ARG A 195 -8.33 19.65 -8.57
N ALA A 196 -8.77 19.21 -7.39
CA ALA A 196 -7.90 19.14 -6.23
C ALA A 196 -6.86 18.04 -6.27
N ILE A 197 -7.15 16.89 -6.90
CA ILE A 197 -6.23 15.76 -7.00
C ILE A 197 -5.71 15.69 -8.44
N SER A 198 -4.40 15.80 -8.63
CA SER A 198 -3.74 15.62 -9.94
C SER A 198 -3.21 14.20 -10.13
N VAL A 199 -2.75 13.58 -9.05
CA VAL A 199 -2.23 12.21 -9.06
C VAL A 199 -2.82 11.45 -7.89
N LEU A 200 -3.41 10.28 -8.18
CA LEU A 200 -3.85 9.32 -7.17
C LEU A 200 -3.01 8.05 -7.31
N LEU A 201 -2.16 7.78 -6.33
CA LEU A 201 -1.40 6.53 -6.23
C LEU A 201 -2.05 5.64 -5.17
N THR A 202 -2.49 4.46 -5.58
CA THR A 202 -3.11 3.49 -4.68
C THR A 202 -2.16 2.33 -4.40
N LEU A 203 -2.03 1.99 -3.11
CA LEU A 203 -1.12 0.98 -2.60
C LEU A 203 -1.96 -0.17 -2.02
N SER A 204 -1.88 -1.35 -2.64
CA SER A 204 -2.60 -2.55 -2.19
C SER A 204 -4.11 -2.33 -1.98
N SER A 205 -4.72 -1.48 -2.81
CA SER A 205 -6.13 -1.13 -2.70
C SER A 205 -7.03 -2.18 -3.37
N PRO A 206 -8.10 -2.65 -2.70
CA PRO A 206 -8.98 -3.70 -3.21
C PRO A 206 -9.97 -3.15 -4.26
N HIS A 207 -9.46 -2.67 -5.39
CA HIS A 207 -10.28 -1.99 -6.41
C HIS A 207 -11.35 -2.89 -7.02
N LEU A 208 -11.05 -4.16 -7.29
CA LEU A 208 -11.99 -5.09 -7.91
C LEU A 208 -13.03 -5.64 -6.92
N GLY A 209 -12.70 -5.66 -5.63
CA GLY A 209 -13.52 -6.27 -4.59
C GLY A 209 -12.69 -6.56 -3.35
N LEU A 210 -13.38 -6.71 -2.23
CA LEU A 210 -12.79 -7.09 -0.96
C LEU A 210 -12.77 -8.63 -0.83
N PRO A 211 -11.69 -9.23 -0.30
CA PRO A 211 -11.63 -10.68 -0.07
C PRO A 211 -12.74 -11.19 0.85
N LEU A 212 -13.16 -10.37 1.81
CA LEU A 212 -14.28 -10.62 2.70
C LEU A 212 -15.16 -9.37 2.76
N THR A 213 -16.43 -9.51 2.35
CA THR A 213 -17.45 -8.46 2.46
C THR A 213 -18.56 -8.91 3.39
N PRO A 214 -18.56 -8.49 4.67
CA PRO A 214 -19.65 -8.81 5.58
C PRO A 214 -20.97 -8.09 5.20
N ASP A 215 -20.88 -7.03 4.40
CA ASP A 215 -22.01 -6.16 4.04
C ASP A 215 -22.25 -6.09 2.52
N ARG A 216 -23.48 -6.39 2.09
CA ARG A 216 -23.92 -6.26 0.68
C ARG A 216 -23.85 -4.81 0.19
N SER A 217 -24.04 -3.84 1.08
CA SER A 217 -23.98 -2.42 0.71
C SER A 217 -22.57 -2.04 0.24
N MET A 218 -21.52 -2.63 0.83
CA MET A 218 -20.13 -2.45 0.39
C MET A 218 -19.89 -2.98 -1.03
N VAL A 219 -20.43 -4.15 -1.36
CA VAL A 219 -20.32 -4.72 -2.72
C VAL A 219 -20.97 -3.79 -3.76
N GLN A 220 -22.17 -3.31 -3.48
CA GLN A 220 -22.88 -2.39 -4.37
C GLN A 220 -22.13 -1.06 -4.51
N PHE A 221 -21.61 -0.55 -3.40
CA PHE A 221 -20.81 0.66 -3.37
C PHE A 221 -19.55 0.55 -4.23
N LEU A 222 -18.77 -0.53 -4.08
CA LEU A 222 -17.57 -0.76 -4.90
C LEU A 222 -17.89 -0.86 -6.39
N ARG A 223 -18.99 -1.54 -6.75
CA ARG A 223 -19.46 -1.59 -8.15
C ARG A 223 -19.78 -0.21 -8.70
N ARG A 224 -20.46 0.64 -7.92
CA ARG A 224 -20.78 2.02 -8.34
C ARG A 224 -19.53 2.88 -8.54
N ILE A 225 -18.55 2.77 -7.64
CA ILE A 225 -17.26 3.46 -7.81
C ILE A 225 -16.53 2.96 -9.05
N ASN A 226 -16.54 1.65 -9.30
CA ASN A 226 -15.89 1.06 -10.48
C ASN A 226 -16.60 1.42 -11.79
N SER A 227 -17.91 1.66 -11.80
CA SER A 227 -18.61 2.13 -13.01
C SER A 227 -18.38 3.62 -13.31
N ALA A 228 -17.97 4.40 -12.30
CA ALA A 228 -17.85 5.84 -12.41
C ALA A 228 -16.41 6.33 -12.70
N TRP A 229 -15.42 5.43 -12.62
CA TRP A 229 -14.01 5.63 -12.97
C TRP A 229 -13.69 4.81 -14.20
#